data_AF-V6M794-F1
#
_entry.id   AF-V6M794-F1
#
_cell.length_a   1.000
_cell.length_b   1.000
_cell.length_c   1.000
_cell.angle_alpha   90.00
_cell.angle_beta   90.00
_cell.angle_gamma   90.00
#
_symmetry.space_group_name_H-M   'P 1'
#
loop_
_entity.id
_entity.type
_entity.pdbx_description
1 polymer ?
#
loop_
_entity_poly.entity_id
_entity_poly.type
_entity_poly.pdbx_seq_one_letter_code
_entity_poly.pdbx_strand_id
1 'polypeptide(L)'
;MKKLISTSLILALLAVSPIAGVHAADKGKESGQAKQESKANEKAEKEKEKAKEKEEKEKEKAEKEKKEAEEKAEKEKEKAEKEAEKAKEKAEKDIEKAKEKAEKEAEKAKENAEKEAKKAKEDIEKAAKKAEEDKKKAEEKAQKEMEKLQEEAKANSNFDYEAKKAAIQEAVKAKKELIDLRIQLKKNPVVTDELKAKYEDLTSRLEQLSELQQALEVQKELLDRFYKPGDKQSFEKLGELYEKTGATGLKAYVNGKEVVMDVTPFRDKGRALVPVRAVSASLKAEVEWKPETRVVEVVRGDKKIVLYLDSGEAEVNGQKVALETKPVLKNGRVFLPLRFIGEALNTKVDYQEKGEIIIIEDEEAVDPVVEEEVEADVDAEADAEVDADADAVTEEEETTTEPATAVGE
;
A
#
# COMPACT_ATOMS: atom_id res chain seq x y z
N MET A 1 -22.44 -71.87 45.86
CA MET A 1 -22.68 -73.22 46.43
C MET A 1 -22.18 -74.24 45.41
N LYS A 2 -21.35 -75.23 45.79
CA LYS A 2 -21.70 -76.66 46.06
C LYS A 2 -22.43 -77.35 44.88
N LYS A 3 -22.10 -78.59 44.46
CA LYS A 3 -20.93 -79.48 44.67
C LYS A 3 -21.06 -80.72 43.73
N LEU A 4 -20.27 -81.78 43.97
CA LEU A 4 -20.28 -83.15 43.38
C LEU A 4 -19.43 -83.29 42.09
N ILE A 5 -18.34 -84.07 41.97
CA ILE A 5 -17.71 -85.23 42.68
C ILE A 5 -18.05 -86.62 42.12
N SER A 6 -17.05 -87.21 41.45
CA SER A 6 -16.69 -88.65 41.26
C SER A 6 -15.17 -88.68 40.96
N THR A 7 -14.26 -89.62 41.31
CA THR A 7 -14.25 -90.86 42.13
C THR A 7 -15.23 -91.98 41.74
N SER A 8 -14.81 -93.20 41.38
CA SER A 8 -13.48 -93.83 41.19
C SER A 8 -13.61 -94.94 40.11
N LEU A 9 -12.56 -95.51 39.49
CA LEU A 9 -11.58 -96.51 39.97
C LEU A 9 -10.51 -96.64 38.82
N ILE A 10 -9.18 -96.66 39.01
CA ILE A 10 -8.30 -97.66 39.69
C ILE A 10 -8.45 -99.05 39.01
N LEU A 11 -7.42 -99.77 38.51
CA LEU A 11 -5.95 -99.77 38.76
C LEU A 11 -5.17 -100.08 37.44
N ALA A 12 -4.03 -99.42 37.13
CA ALA A 12 -2.63 -99.91 37.10
C ALA A 12 -2.39 -101.44 36.86
N LEU A 13 -1.27 -101.93 36.30
CA LEU A 13 0.13 -101.43 36.18
C LEU A 13 0.66 -101.48 34.73
N LEU A 14 1.52 -100.54 34.29
CA LEU A 14 3.01 -100.60 34.29
C LEU A 14 3.58 -101.97 33.82
N ALA A 15 4.26 -102.12 32.67
CA ALA A 15 5.29 -101.32 31.97
C ALA A 15 6.73 -101.47 32.52
N VAL A 16 7.60 -102.02 31.67
CA VAL A 16 9.08 -101.98 31.68
C VAL A 16 9.51 -102.16 30.21
N SER A 17 10.54 -101.52 29.65
CA SER A 17 11.64 -100.74 30.25
C SER A 17 11.87 -99.39 29.47
N PRO A 18 13.02 -98.67 29.53
CA PRO A 18 13.03 -97.27 29.98
C PRO A 18 13.47 -96.27 28.87
N ILE A 19 13.36 -94.93 28.94
CA ILE A 19 13.57 -93.91 30.00
C ILE A 19 15.06 -93.78 30.40
N ALA A 20 15.68 -92.60 30.63
CA ALA A 20 15.56 -91.24 30.04
C ALA A 20 16.73 -90.35 30.56
N GLY A 21 17.08 -89.27 29.84
CA GLY A 21 17.88 -88.14 30.37
C GLY A 21 19.38 -88.41 30.62
N VAL A 22 20.16 -87.49 31.20
CA VAL A 22 19.80 -86.37 32.10
C VAL A 22 20.83 -85.20 32.06
N HIS A 23 20.35 -83.96 32.22
CA HIS A 23 21.04 -82.73 32.67
C HIS A 23 22.21 -82.10 31.89
N ALA A 24 22.47 -80.84 32.25
CA ALA A 24 23.55 -79.97 31.77
C ALA A 24 24.41 -79.47 32.94
N ALA A 25 25.62 -78.98 32.61
CA ALA A 25 26.51 -78.12 33.40
C ALA A 25 27.01 -78.60 34.78
N ASP A 26 28.31 -78.90 34.87
CA ASP A 26 29.26 -77.96 35.52
C ASP A 26 30.70 -78.14 34.95
N LYS A 27 31.68 -77.42 35.49
CA LYS A 27 33.08 -77.30 35.01
C LYS A 27 34.05 -78.22 35.77
N GLY A 28 35.12 -78.68 35.10
CA GLY A 28 36.42 -78.95 35.76
C GLY A 28 37.19 -80.25 35.42
N LYS A 29 38.34 -80.08 34.74
CA LYS A 29 39.64 -80.82 34.81
C LYS A 29 39.74 -82.38 34.96
N GLU A 30 40.55 -82.96 34.06
CA GLU A 30 41.61 -83.99 34.27
C GLU A 30 41.34 -85.54 34.37
N SER A 31 41.63 -86.26 33.26
CA SER A 31 42.37 -87.56 33.09
C SER A 31 41.90 -88.96 33.64
N GLY A 32 41.94 -90.04 32.81
CA GLY A 32 42.19 -91.46 33.25
C GLY A 32 41.54 -92.66 32.47
N GLN A 33 42.26 -93.78 32.22
CA GLN A 33 42.03 -94.92 31.26
C GLN A 33 41.21 -96.22 31.65
N ALA A 34 40.46 -96.83 30.68
CA ALA A 34 40.39 -98.26 30.16
C ALA A 34 39.85 -99.61 30.84
N LYS A 35 39.00 -100.39 30.08
CA LYS A 35 38.94 -101.89 29.73
C LYS A 35 38.12 -103.08 30.42
N GLN A 36 37.22 -103.76 29.63
CA GLN A 36 36.89 -105.23 29.29
C GLN A 36 36.37 -106.45 30.20
N GLU A 37 35.14 -106.99 29.89
CA GLU A 37 34.63 -108.36 29.42
C GLU A 37 34.62 -109.82 30.09
N SER A 38 33.40 -110.41 30.37
CA SER A 38 32.68 -111.58 29.67
C SER A 38 32.64 -113.16 29.99
N LYS A 39 31.48 -113.83 29.65
CA LYS A 39 31.13 -115.24 29.13
C LYS A 39 30.97 -116.56 29.99
N ALA A 40 29.96 -117.47 29.71
CA ALA A 40 29.73 -118.90 30.22
C ALA A 40 28.52 -119.72 29.56
N ASN A 41 28.40 -121.10 29.63
CA ASN A 41 27.23 -121.98 29.18
C ASN A 41 27.32 -123.56 29.41
N GLU A 42 26.19 -124.34 29.57
CA GLU A 42 25.71 -125.53 28.73
C GLU A 42 24.52 -126.42 29.30
N LYS A 43 23.58 -126.88 28.42
CA LYS A 43 22.54 -127.98 28.52
C LYS A 43 21.50 -127.98 29.68
N ALA A 44 20.20 -128.34 29.57
CA ALA A 44 19.19 -128.59 28.51
C ALA A 44 19.23 -129.86 27.58
N GLU A 45 18.16 -130.71 27.59
CA GLU A 45 17.57 -131.40 26.39
C GLU A 45 16.18 -132.10 26.62
N LYS A 46 15.90 -132.68 27.80
CA LYS A 46 14.83 -133.70 28.02
C LYS A 46 13.35 -133.25 27.96
N GLU A 47 13.04 -131.99 27.66
CA GLU A 47 11.69 -131.40 27.79
C GLU A 47 10.83 -131.49 26.53
N LYS A 48 11.42 -131.81 25.36
CA LYS A 48 10.78 -131.65 24.04
C LYS A 48 9.53 -132.49 23.77
N GLU A 49 9.36 -133.64 24.42
CA GLU A 49 8.35 -134.62 23.99
C GLU A 49 6.95 -134.35 24.58
N LYS A 50 6.86 -134.02 25.87
CA LYS A 50 5.58 -133.64 26.52
C LYS A 50 5.01 -132.30 26.06
N ALA A 51 5.79 -131.49 25.33
CA ALA A 51 5.30 -130.24 24.76
C ALA A 51 4.27 -130.48 23.64
N LYS A 52 4.50 -131.48 22.77
CA LYS A 52 3.76 -131.63 21.50
C LYS A 52 2.28 -131.96 21.67
N GLU A 53 1.91 -132.94 22.50
CA GLU A 53 0.49 -133.33 22.65
C GLU A 53 -0.35 -132.22 23.28
N LYS A 54 0.27 -131.37 24.12
CA LYS A 54 -0.37 -130.18 24.69
C LYS A 54 -0.53 -129.08 23.63
N GLU A 55 0.51 -128.86 22.81
CA GLU A 55 0.50 -127.90 21.70
C GLU A 55 -0.60 -128.19 20.67
N GLU A 56 -0.90 -129.47 20.39
CA GLU A 56 -1.91 -129.88 19.40
C GLU A 56 -3.34 -129.60 19.87
N LYS A 57 -3.69 -129.93 21.12
CA LYS A 57 -5.01 -129.60 21.70
C LYS A 57 -5.18 -128.10 21.97
N GLU A 58 -4.09 -127.39 22.29
CA GLU A 58 -4.12 -125.93 22.37
C GLU A 58 -4.30 -125.29 20.98
N LYS A 59 -3.76 -125.87 19.91
CA LYS A 59 -4.00 -125.44 18.52
C LYS A 59 -5.44 -125.63 18.06
N GLU A 60 -6.05 -126.81 18.24
CA GLU A 60 -7.43 -127.05 17.81
C GLU A 60 -8.42 -126.10 18.52
N LYS A 61 -8.24 -125.91 19.84
CA LYS A 61 -9.03 -124.93 20.61
C LYS A 61 -8.80 -123.50 20.12
N ALA A 62 -7.54 -123.10 19.91
CA ALA A 62 -7.21 -121.76 19.42
C ALA A 62 -7.72 -121.52 17.99
N GLU A 63 -7.77 -122.53 17.12
CA GLU A 63 -8.34 -122.39 15.78
C GLU A 63 -9.86 -122.16 15.84
N LYS A 64 -10.59 -122.88 16.71
CA LYS A 64 -12.03 -122.64 16.91
C LYS A 64 -12.32 -121.27 17.52
N GLU A 65 -11.60 -120.88 18.57
CA GLU A 65 -11.74 -119.56 19.20
C GLU A 65 -11.36 -118.43 18.24
N LYS A 66 -10.33 -118.63 17.40
CA LYS A 66 -9.98 -117.71 16.32
C LYS A 66 -11.11 -117.58 15.30
N LYS A 67 -11.75 -118.68 14.88
CA LYS A 67 -12.79 -118.67 13.85
C LYS A 67 -14.07 -117.97 14.34
N GLU A 68 -14.46 -118.19 15.59
CA GLU A 68 -15.56 -117.46 16.24
C GLU A 68 -15.23 -115.97 16.44
N ALA A 69 -13.96 -115.63 16.71
CA ALA A 69 -13.50 -114.25 16.77
C ALA A 69 -13.47 -113.56 15.38
N GLU A 70 -13.06 -114.27 14.32
CA GLU A 70 -13.06 -113.76 12.93
C GLU A 70 -14.50 -113.48 12.45
N GLU A 71 -15.45 -114.39 12.66
CA GLU A 71 -16.86 -114.17 12.28
C GLU A 71 -17.49 -113.00 13.07
N LYS A 72 -17.14 -112.84 14.35
CA LYS A 72 -17.60 -111.72 15.18
C LYS A 72 -16.99 -110.39 14.73
N ALA A 73 -15.70 -110.37 14.40
CA ALA A 73 -15.00 -109.20 13.88
C ALA A 73 -15.53 -108.78 12.49
N GLU A 74 -15.87 -109.74 11.63
CA GLU A 74 -16.49 -109.48 10.32
C GLU A 74 -17.86 -108.80 10.47
N LYS A 75 -18.73 -109.31 11.37
CA LYS A 75 -20.04 -108.70 11.64
C LYS A 75 -19.94 -107.31 12.30
N GLU A 76 -18.97 -107.11 13.20
CA GLU A 76 -18.72 -105.79 13.79
C GLU A 76 -18.15 -104.80 12.76
N LYS A 77 -17.30 -105.26 11.83
CA LYS A 77 -16.83 -104.47 10.69
C LYS A 77 -17.96 -104.11 9.74
N GLU A 78 -18.80 -105.06 9.32
CA GLU A 78 -19.95 -104.82 8.43
C GLU A 78 -20.94 -103.81 9.04
N LYS A 79 -21.17 -103.90 10.36
CA LYS A 79 -21.98 -102.92 11.10
C LYS A 79 -21.33 -101.53 11.10
N ALA A 80 -20.03 -101.44 11.41
CA ALA A 80 -19.30 -100.18 11.43
C ALA A 80 -19.24 -99.52 10.04
N GLU A 81 -19.11 -100.32 8.97
CA GLU A 81 -19.12 -99.86 7.58
C GLU A 81 -20.49 -99.28 7.19
N LYS A 82 -21.59 -99.95 7.56
CA LYS A 82 -22.97 -99.45 7.38
C LYS A 82 -23.33 -98.23 8.25
N GLU A 83 -22.68 -98.06 9.40
CA GLU A 83 -22.84 -96.85 10.24
C GLU A 83 -21.99 -95.69 9.70
N ALA A 84 -20.79 -95.95 9.16
CA ALA A 84 -19.95 -94.97 8.48
C ALA A 84 -20.56 -94.49 7.16
N GLU A 85 -21.15 -95.38 6.36
CA GLU A 85 -21.87 -95.05 5.13
C GLU A 85 -23.02 -94.07 5.39
N LYS A 86 -23.88 -94.36 6.38
CA LYS A 86 -24.98 -93.47 6.79
C LYS A 86 -24.49 -92.15 7.36
N ALA A 87 -23.38 -92.15 8.09
CA ALA A 87 -22.76 -90.92 8.58
C ALA A 87 -22.23 -90.05 7.42
N LYS A 88 -21.65 -90.66 6.38
CA LYS A 88 -21.17 -90.01 5.16
C LYS A 88 -22.33 -89.45 4.32
N GLU A 89 -23.37 -90.25 4.06
CA GLU A 89 -24.58 -89.82 3.33
C GLU A 89 -25.25 -88.62 4.02
N LYS A 90 -25.34 -88.64 5.37
CA LYS A 90 -25.86 -87.52 6.14
C LYS A 90 -24.95 -86.29 6.03
N ALA A 91 -23.63 -86.46 6.19
CA ALA A 91 -22.68 -85.36 6.09
C ALA A 91 -22.69 -84.70 4.70
N GLU A 92 -22.83 -85.49 3.62
CA GLU A 92 -22.97 -84.97 2.26
C GLU A 92 -24.25 -84.13 2.10
N LYS A 93 -25.39 -84.61 2.60
CA LYS A 93 -26.67 -83.85 2.58
C LYS A 93 -26.65 -82.59 3.45
N ASP A 94 -25.93 -82.60 4.56
CA ASP A 94 -25.80 -81.41 5.42
C ASP A 94 -24.80 -80.39 4.82
N ILE A 95 -23.76 -80.85 4.11
CA ILE A 95 -22.85 -80.01 3.31
C ILE A 95 -23.57 -79.40 2.09
N GLU A 96 -24.41 -80.17 1.41
CA GLU A 96 -25.21 -79.71 0.27
C GLU A 96 -26.15 -78.56 0.66
N LYS A 97 -26.94 -78.74 1.72
CA LYS A 97 -27.79 -77.67 2.27
C LYS A 97 -27.00 -76.45 2.76
N ALA A 98 -25.81 -76.66 3.34
CA ALA A 98 -24.95 -75.56 3.75
C ALA A 98 -24.44 -74.74 2.55
N LYS A 99 -24.10 -75.40 1.44
CA LYS A 99 -23.75 -74.74 0.17
C LYS A 99 -24.93 -73.98 -0.43
N GLU A 100 -26.08 -74.63 -0.57
CA GLU A 100 -27.30 -74.03 -1.14
C GLU A 100 -27.73 -72.78 -0.34
N LYS A 101 -27.64 -72.84 1.00
CA LYS A 101 -27.89 -71.70 1.87
C LYS A 101 -26.85 -70.58 1.64
N ALA A 102 -25.56 -70.91 1.66
CA ALA A 102 -24.50 -69.92 1.48
C ALA A 102 -24.55 -69.24 0.10
N GLU A 103 -24.95 -69.98 -0.95
CA GLU A 103 -25.15 -69.45 -2.30
C GLU A 103 -26.32 -68.45 -2.33
N LYS A 104 -27.46 -68.79 -1.72
CA LYS A 104 -28.63 -67.89 -1.59
C LYS A 104 -28.37 -66.66 -0.72
N GLU A 105 -27.50 -66.77 0.28
CA GLU A 105 -27.05 -65.63 1.10
C GLU A 105 -26.06 -64.74 0.31
N ALA A 106 -25.15 -65.33 -0.47
CA ALA A 106 -24.22 -64.61 -1.34
C ALA A 106 -24.92 -63.91 -2.53
N GLU A 107 -25.97 -64.53 -3.10
CA GLU A 107 -26.80 -63.94 -4.15
C GLU A 107 -27.52 -62.68 -3.65
N LYS A 108 -28.19 -62.76 -2.49
CA LYS A 108 -28.84 -61.61 -1.85
C LYS A 108 -27.85 -60.51 -1.45
N ALA A 109 -26.64 -60.89 -1.00
CA ALA A 109 -25.58 -59.92 -0.71
C ALA A 109 -25.14 -59.17 -1.98
N LYS A 110 -25.00 -59.86 -3.12
CA LYS A 110 -24.72 -59.23 -4.42
C LYS A 110 -25.86 -58.32 -4.88
N GLU A 111 -27.11 -58.79 -4.81
CA GLU A 111 -28.29 -58.02 -5.25
C GLU A 111 -28.45 -56.72 -4.44
N ASN A 112 -28.22 -56.76 -3.12
CA ASN A 112 -28.23 -55.58 -2.28
C ASN A 112 -27.04 -54.64 -2.58
N ALA A 113 -25.82 -55.18 -2.71
CA ALA A 113 -24.64 -54.38 -3.06
C ALA A 113 -24.79 -53.71 -4.44
N GLU A 114 -25.45 -54.35 -5.41
CA GLU A 114 -25.74 -53.76 -6.72
C GLU A 114 -26.78 -52.63 -6.63
N LYS A 115 -27.84 -52.81 -5.83
CA LYS A 115 -28.83 -51.75 -5.56
C LYS A 115 -28.20 -50.54 -4.86
N GLU A 116 -27.36 -50.77 -3.87
CA GLU A 116 -26.62 -49.72 -3.15
C GLU A 116 -25.62 -49.02 -4.08
N ALA A 117 -24.85 -49.76 -4.89
CA ALA A 117 -23.92 -49.20 -5.86
C ALA A 117 -24.65 -48.41 -6.97
N LYS A 118 -25.84 -48.84 -7.40
CA LYS A 118 -26.67 -48.09 -8.35
C LYS A 118 -27.17 -46.79 -7.73
N LYS A 119 -27.73 -46.83 -6.52
CA LYS A 119 -28.18 -45.63 -5.80
C LYS A 119 -27.02 -44.65 -5.58
N ALA A 120 -25.86 -45.13 -5.15
CA ALA A 120 -24.67 -44.30 -4.97
C ALA A 120 -24.24 -43.62 -6.27
N LYS A 121 -24.29 -44.31 -7.41
CA LYS A 121 -24.03 -43.71 -8.74
C LYS A 121 -25.04 -42.62 -9.09
N GLU A 122 -26.34 -42.88 -8.90
CA GLU A 122 -27.39 -41.89 -9.17
C GLU A 122 -27.26 -40.64 -8.28
N ASP A 123 -26.91 -40.81 -7.01
CA ASP A 123 -26.74 -39.70 -6.06
C ASP A 123 -25.44 -38.92 -6.32
N ILE A 124 -24.36 -39.58 -6.76
CA ILE A 124 -23.14 -38.93 -7.28
C ILE A 124 -23.44 -38.15 -8.57
N GLU A 125 -24.24 -38.69 -9.49
CA GLU A 125 -24.61 -38.01 -10.74
C GLU A 125 -25.43 -36.73 -10.48
N LYS A 126 -26.39 -36.79 -9.55
CA LYS A 126 -27.16 -35.62 -9.08
C LYS A 126 -26.25 -34.58 -8.42
N ALA A 127 -25.30 -35.01 -7.59
CA ALA A 127 -24.34 -34.12 -6.95
C ALA A 127 -23.41 -33.44 -7.97
N ALA A 128 -22.92 -34.19 -8.97
CA ALA A 128 -22.09 -33.67 -10.05
C ALA A 128 -22.85 -32.63 -10.90
N LYS A 129 -24.09 -32.93 -11.32
CA LYS A 129 -24.95 -32.00 -12.08
C LYS A 129 -25.23 -30.71 -11.29
N LYS A 130 -25.52 -30.82 -9.98
CA LYS A 130 -25.69 -29.64 -9.12
C LYS A 130 -24.40 -28.83 -9.00
N ALA A 131 -23.25 -29.49 -8.84
CA ALA A 131 -21.95 -28.81 -8.76
C ALA A 131 -21.59 -28.10 -10.09
N GLU A 132 -21.94 -28.69 -11.23
CA GLU A 132 -21.76 -28.07 -12.55
C GLU A 132 -22.70 -26.86 -12.75
N GLU A 133 -23.96 -26.95 -12.33
CA GLU A 133 -24.89 -25.82 -12.31
C GLU A 133 -24.41 -24.67 -11.41
N ASP A 134 -23.98 -24.99 -10.18
CA ASP A 134 -23.54 -23.98 -9.21
C ASP A 134 -22.20 -23.36 -9.64
N LYS A 135 -21.30 -24.14 -10.24
CA LYS A 135 -20.11 -23.64 -10.92
C LYS A 135 -20.49 -22.68 -12.05
N LYS A 136 -21.41 -23.05 -12.94
CA LYS A 136 -21.84 -22.20 -14.06
C LYS A 136 -22.46 -20.88 -13.58
N LYS A 137 -23.27 -20.90 -12.51
CA LYS A 137 -23.82 -19.70 -11.87
C LYS A 137 -22.72 -18.81 -11.26
N ALA A 138 -21.68 -19.41 -10.68
CA ALA A 138 -20.52 -18.68 -10.18
C ALA A 138 -19.66 -18.07 -11.30
N GLU A 139 -19.44 -18.80 -12.39
CA GLU A 139 -18.74 -18.31 -13.59
C GLU A 139 -19.50 -17.16 -14.26
N GLU A 140 -20.82 -17.27 -14.40
CA GLU A 140 -21.67 -16.20 -14.94
C GLU A 140 -21.67 -14.94 -14.04
N LYS A 141 -21.69 -15.11 -12.71
CA LYS A 141 -21.53 -13.98 -11.77
C LYS A 141 -20.16 -13.34 -11.92
N ALA A 142 -19.09 -14.13 -11.93
CA ALA A 142 -17.71 -13.64 -12.06
C ALA A 142 -17.46 -12.94 -13.40
N GLN A 143 -18.08 -13.39 -14.49
CA GLN A 143 -18.05 -12.72 -15.80
C GLN A 143 -18.72 -11.35 -15.73
N LYS A 144 -19.94 -11.24 -15.18
CA LYS A 144 -20.64 -9.95 -15.01
C LYS A 144 -19.90 -8.98 -14.08
N GLU A 145 -19.25 -9.51 -13.04
CA GLU A 145 -18.46 -8.73 -12.09
C GLU A 145 -17.13 -8.26 -12.73
N MET A 146 -16.49 -9.08 -13.56
CA MET A 146 -15.37 -8.66 -14.41
C MET A 146 -15.78 -7.65 -15.49
N GLU A 147 -16.93 -7.84 -16.15
CA GLU A 147 -17.44 -6.95 -17.19
C GLU A 147 -17.70 -5.54 -16.63
N LYS A 148 -18.39 -5.46 -15.49
CA LYS A 148 -18.58 -4.22 -14.73
C LYS A 148 -17.25 -3.57 -14.34
N LEU A 149 -16.29 -4.33 -13.80
CA LEU A 149 -14.97 -3.81 -13.45
C LEU A 149 -14.16 -3.36 -14.68
N GLN A 150 -14.37 -3.98 -15.85
CA GLN A 150 -13.77 -3.54 -17.11
C GLN A 150 -14.42 -2.27 -17.66
N GLU A 151 -15.73 -2.06 -17.49
CA GLU A 151 -16.37 -0.78 -17.82
C GLU A 151 -15.89 0.34 -16.89
N GLU A 152 -15.85 0.09 -15.57
CA GLU A 152 -15.29 1.01 -14.58
C GLU A 152 -13.80 1.33 -14.85
N ALA A 153 -13.02 0.35 -15.30
CA ALA A 153 -11.63 0.57 -15.72
C ALA A 153 -11.51 1.33 -17.05
N LYS A 154 -12.38 1.09 -18.04
CA LYS A 154 -12.40 1.83 -19.31
C LYS A 154 -12.77 3.31 -19.10
N ALA A 155 -13.73 3.58 -18.22
CA ALA A 155 -14.09 4.93 -17.81
C ALA A 155 -12.92 5.68 -17.15
N ASN A 156 -12.16 5.01 -16.27
CA ASN A 156 -11.07 5.64 -15.52
C ASN A 156 -9.72 5.73 -16.26
N SER A 157 -9.44 4.88 -17.25
CA SER A 157 -8.09 4.74 -17.84
C SER A 157 -7.82 5.59 -19.08
N ASN A 158 -8.85 5.98 -19.86
CA ASN A 158 -8.67 6.63 -21.16
C ASN A 158 -9.26 8.05 -21.25
N PHE A 159 -9.90 8.54 -20.17
CA PHE A 159 -10.58 9.84 -20.14
C PHE A 159 -9.63 11.05 -19.99
N ASP A 160 -8.40 10.81 -19.52
CA ASP A 160 -7.55 11.85 -18.91
C ASP A 160 -6.22 12.10 -19.66
N TYR A 161 -5.82 11.24 -20.60
CA TYR A 161 -4.55 11.43 -21.32
C TYR A 161 -4.56 12.65 -22.25
N GLU A 162 -5.56 12.76 -23.14
CA GLU A 162 -5.68 13.91 -24.03
C GLU A 162 -6.06 15.19 -23.26
N ALA A 163 -6.80 15.07 -22.15
CA ALA A 163 -7.09 16.19 -21.25
C ALA A 163 -5.83 16.74 -20.58
N LYS A 164 -4.99 15.88 -19.98
CA LYS A 164 -3.68 16.26 -19.43
C LYS A 164 -2.74 16.82 -20.48
N LYS A 165 -2.70 16.22 -21.67
CA LYS A 165 -1.89 16.68 -22.80
C LYS A 165 -2.32 18.09 -23.25
N ALA A 166 -3.62 18.36 -23.35
CA ALA A 166 -4.15 19.70 -23.64
C ALA A 166 -3.83 20.71 -22.51
N ALA A 167 -4.00 20.32 -21.25
CA ALA A 167 -3.65 21.17 -20.10
C ALA A 167 -2.14 21.50 -20.06
N ILE A 168 -1.27 20.52 -20.33
CA ILE A 168 0.19 20.73 -20.44
C ILE A 168 0.51 21.66 -21.62
N GLN A 169 -0.15 21.52 -22.76
CA GLN A 169 0.04 22.40 -23.91
C GLN A 169 -0.40 23.84 -23.62
N GLU A 170 -1.55 24.04 -22.98
CA GLU A 170 -2.02 25.38 -22.59
C GLU A 170 -1.17 25.98 -21.47
N ALA A 171 -0.67 25.18 -20.51
CA ALA A 171 0.27 25.64 -19.49
C ALA A 171 1.62 26.06 -20.09
N VAL A 172 2.13 25.35 -21.09
CA VAL A 172 3.33 25.76 -21.85
C VAL A 172 3.06 27.05 -22.64
N LYS A 173 1.86 27.20 -23.24
CA LYS A 173 1.44 28.43 -23.93
C LYS A 173 1.36 29.62 -22.96
N ALA A 174 0.68 29.49 -21.82
CA ALA A 174 0.62 30.50 -20.78
C ALA A 174 2.00 30.88 -20.22
N LYS A 175 2.88 29.90 -19.99
CA LYS A 175 4.28 30.14 -19.56
C LYS A 175 5.10 30.87 -20.62
N LYS A 176 4.85 30.64 -21.92
CA LYS A 176 5.48 31.41 -23.01
C LYS A 176 4.93 32.83 -23.06
N GLU A 177 3.61 32.99 -22.95
CA GLU A 177 2.90 34.28 -22.93
C GLU A 177 3.42 35.19 -21.80
N LEU A 178 3.65 34.64 -20.60
CA LEU A 178 4.34 35.33 -19.51
C LEU A 178 5.74 35.85 -19.88
N ILE A 179 6.53 35.04 -20.58
CA ILE A 179 7.88 35.41 -21.02
C ILE A 179 7.80 36.53 -22.07
N ASP A 180 6.88 36.41 -23.05
CA ASP A 180 6.68 37.41 -24.09
C ASP A 180 6.19 38.76 -23.48
N LEU A 181 5.28 38.75 -22.49
CA LEU A 181 4.84 39.93 -21.74
C LEU A 181 5.98 40.55 -20.89
N ARG A 182 6.80 39.74 -20.22
CA ARG A 182 7.99 40.20 -19.47
C ARG A 182 9.08 40.77 -20.40
N ILE A 183 9.16 40.32 -21.65
CA ILE A 183 10.05 40.88 -22.67
C ILE A 183 9.48 42.20 -23.21
N GLN A 184 8.16 42.34 -23.35
CA GLN A 184 7.52 43.61 -23.71
C GLN A 184 7.80 44.69 -22.67
N LEU A 185 7.58 44.43 -21.37
CA LEU A 185 7.92 45.34 -20.28
C LEU A 185 9.39 45.76 -20.23
N LYS A 186 10.32 44.88 -20.62
CA LYS A 186 11.76 45.19 -20.70
C LYS A 186 12.14 46.07 -21.89
N LYS A 187 11.27 46.19 -22.91
CA LYS A 187 11.47 47.04 -24.09
C LYS A 187 10.72 48.36 -23.98
N ASN A 188 9.52 48.33 -23.41
CA ASN A 188 8.72 49.50 -23.07
C ASN A 188 8.21 49.32 -21.62
N PRO A 189 8.73 50.10 -20.64
CA PRO A 189 8.35 49.95 -19.24
C PRO A 189 6.98 50.56 -18.89
N VAL A 190 6.26 51.15 -19.86
CA VAL A 190 4.94 51.77 -19.64
C VAL A 190 3.93 50.74 -19.13
N VAL A 191 3.27 51.10 -18.03
CA VAL A 191 2.32 50.29 -17.27
C VAL A 191 0.90 50.68 -17.68
N THR A 192 0.20 49.86 -18.47
CA THR A 192 -1.17 50.16 -18.94
C THR A 192 -2.21 49.20 -18.34
N ASP A 193 -3.47 49.64 -18.24
CA ASP A 193 -4.57 48.77 -17.80
C ASP A 193 -4.82 47.58 -18.75
N GLU A 194 -4.57 47.76 -20.05
CA GLU A 194 -4.60 46.64 -21.03
C GLU A 194 -3.52 45.59 -20.72
N LEU A 195 -2.36 46.02 -20.19
CA LEU A 195 -1.32 45.12 -19.75
C LEU A 195 -1.66 44.47 -18.39
N LYS A 196 -2.26 45.22 -17.45
CA LYS A 196 -2.78 44.67 -16.18
C LYS A 196 -3.74 43.51 -16.45
N ALA A 197 -4.74 43.73 -17.32
CA ALA A 197 -5.74 42.74 -17.69
C ALA A 197 -5.12 41.45 -18.29
N LYS A 198 -4.04 41.56 -19.08
CA LYS A 198 -3.31 40.39 -19.64
C LYS A 198 -2.62 39.57 -18.53
N TYR A 199 -2.06 40.23 -17.51
CA TYR A 199 -1.48 39.53 -16.36
C TYR A 199 -2.55 38.90 -15.45
N GLU A 200 -3.74 39.51 -15.34
CA GLU A 200 -4.88 38.98 -14.56
C GLU A 200 -5.54 37.76 -15.22
N ASP A 201 -5.76 37.79 -16.54
CA ASP A 201 -6.19 36.62 -17.33
C ASP A 201 -5.18 35.48 -17.20
N LEU A 202 -3.89 35.77 -17.39
CA LEU A 202 -2.80 34.81 -17.27
C LEU A 202 -2.73 34.19 -15.87
N THR A 203 -2.88 34.98 -14.81
CA THR A 203 -2.93 34.48 -13.42
C THR A 203 -4.10 33.51 -13.23
N SER A 204 -5.27 33.88 -13.76
CA SER A 204 -6.49 33.06 -13.68
C SER A 204 -6.37 31.75 -14.48
N ARG A 205 -5.78 31.79 -15.68
CA ARG A 205 -5.51 30.60 -16.50
C ARG A 205 -4.48 29.68 -15.85
N LEU A 206 -3.38 30.22 -15.30
CA LEU A 206 -2.37 29.42 -14.58
C LEU A 206 -2.98 28.74 -13.33
N GLU A 207 -3.85 29.43 -12.60
CA GLU A 207 -4.57 28.86 -11.45
C GLU A 207 -5.52 27.71 -11.88
N GLN A 208 -6.30 27.90 -12.95
CA GLN A 208 -7.18 26.87 -13.52
C GLN A 208 -6.40 25.63 -13.99
N LEU A 209 -5.19 25.83 -14.52
CA LEU A 209 -4.28 24.77 -14.96
C LEU A 209 -3.51 24.11 -13.78
N SER A 210 -3.79 24.49 -12.54
CA SER A 210 -3.09 24.05 -11.32
C SER A 210 -1.59 24.41 -11.28
N GLU A 211 -1.15 25.37 -12.09
CA GLU A 211 0.21 25.95 -12.09
C GLU A 211 0.32 27.01 -10.98
N LEU A 212 -0.03 26.61 -9.75
CA LEU A 212 -0.31 27.52 -8.62
C LEU A 212 0.89 28.34 -8.17
N GLN A 213 2.11 27.79 -8.29
CA GLN A 213 3.35 28.52 -8.01
C GLN A 213 3.57 29.67 -9.02
N GLN A 214 3.20 29.46 -10.28
CA GLN A 214 3.32 30.44 -11.35
C GLN A 214 2.21 31.48 -11.24
N ALA A 215 0.96 31.07 -10.97
CA ALA A 215 -0.12 32.02 -10.67
C ALA A 215 0.23 32.92 -9.47
N LEU A 216 0.82 32.37 -8.41
CA LEU A 216 1.30 33.12 -7.26
C LEU A 216 2.39 34.14 -7.65
N GLU A 217 3.38 33.74 -8.45
CA GLU A 217 4.47 34.62 -8.90
C GLU A 217 3.96 35.75 -9.82
N VAL A 218 2.99 35.46 -10.69
CA VAL A 218 2.36 36.49 -11.56
C VAL A 218 1.49 37.44 -10.72
N GLN A 219 0.81 36.97 -9.68
CA GLN A 219 0.08 37.85 -8.76
C GLN A 219 1.01 38.76 -7.93
N LYS A 220 2.21 38.29 -7.56
CA LYS A 220 3.25 39.13 -6.94
C LYS A 220 3.75 40.20 -7.89
N GLU A 221 4.00 39.85 -9.15
CA GLU A 221 4.42 40.80 -10.18
C GLU A 221 3.32 41.79 -10.57
N LEU A 222 2.04 41.39 -10.50
CA LEU A 222 0.90 42.30 -10.60
C LEU A 222 0.93 43.36 -9.49
N LEU A 223 1.14 42.94 -8.24
CA LEU A 223 1.19 43.86 -7.10
C LEU A 223 2.44 44.77 -7.15
N ASP A 224 3.63 44.26 -7.46
CA ASP A 224 4.88 45.06 -7.55
C ASP A 224 4.87 46.11 -8.69
N ARG A 225 3.93 46.01 -9.64
CA ARG A 225 3.86 46.89 -10.84
C ARG A 225 2.57 47.70 -10.99
N PHE A 226 1.42 47.17 -10.57
CA PHE A 226 0.07 47.70 -10.87
C PHE A 226 -0.80 47.91 -9.62
N TYR A 227 -0.22 47.82 -8.43
CA TYR A 227 -0.96 48.11 -7.20
C TYR A 227 -1.26 49.61 -7.08
N LYS A 228 -2.47 49.92 -6.60
CA LYS A 228 -2.88 51.27 -6.20
C LYS A 228 -3.41 51.19 -4.76
N PRO A 229 -3.12 52.18 -3.88
CA PRO A 229 -3.65 52.19 -2.51
C PRO A 229 -5.16 51.94 -2.46
N GLY A 230 -5.61 51.09 -1.55
CA GLY A 230 -7.00 50.65 -1.47
C GLY A 230 -7.38 49.42 -2.32
N ASP A 231 -6.50 48.90 -3.21
CA ASP A 231 -6.77 47.65 -3.96
C ASP A 231 -6.69 46.41 -3.04
N LYS A 232 -7.79 46.16 -2.34
CA LYS A 232 -7.94 44.98 -1.47
C LYS A 232 -8.14 43.68 -2.27
N GLN A 233 -8.70 43.77 -3.48
CA GLN A 233 -9.00 42.60 -4.32
C GLN A 233 -7.72 41.89 -4.78
N SER A 234 -6.69 42.65 -5.18
CA SER A 234 -5.39 42.08 -5.54
C SER A 234 -4.70 41.38 -4.35
N PHE A 235 -4.95 41.81 -3.12
CA PHE A 235 -4.46 41.13 -1.91
C PHE A 235 -5.33 39.95 -1.46
N GLU A 236 -6.65 40.00 -1.64
CA GLU A 236 -7.53 38.84 -1.48
C GLU A 236 -7.13 37.70 -2.43
N LYS A 237 -6.86 38.03 -3.69
CA LYS A 237 -6.39 37.06 -4.70
C LYS A 237 -5.04 36.47 -4.34
N LEU A 238 -4.09 37.29 -3.88
CA LEU A 238 -2.79 36.82 -3.39
C LEU A 238 -2.95 35.89 -2.17
N GLY A 239 -3.85 36.23 -1.25
CA GLY A 239 -4.16 35.40 -0.07
C GLY A 239 -4.67 34.01 -0.45
N GLU A 240 -5.60 33.92 -1.40
CA GLU A 240 -6.08 32.63 -1.92
C GLU A 240 -4.99 31.80 -2.59
N LEU A 241 -4.09 32.44 -3.35
CA LEU A 241 -2.98 31.74 -4.00
C LEU A 241 -1.96 31.24 -2.96
N TYR A 242 -1.75 31.96 -1.85
CA TYR A 242 -0.96 31.46 -0.72
C TYR A 242 -1.61 30.28 -0.01
N GLU A 243 -2.93 30.29 0.19
CA GLU A 243 -3.65 29.14 0.76
C GLU A 243 -3.58 27.91 -0.16
N LYS A 244 -3.86 28.10 -1.47
CA LYS A 244 -3.81 27.03 -2.49
C LYS A 244 -2.39 26.44 -2.66
N THR A 245 -1.34 27.23 -2.43
CA THR A 245 0.06 26.75 -2.45
C THR A 245 0.56 26.21 -1.10
N GLY A 246 -0.23 26.29 -0.02
CA GLY A 246 0.16 25.85 1.33
C GLY A 246 1.18 26.76 2.03
N ALA A 247 1.34 27.99 1.57
CA ALA A 247 2.39 28.93 1.99
C ALA A 247 2.03 29.68 3.29
N THR A 248 2.24 29.02 4.42
CA THR A 248 1.96 29.54 5.78
C THR A 248 2.90 30.69 6.20
N GLY A 249 2.54 31.39 7.28
CA GLY A 249 3.38 32.39 7.94
C GLY A 249 3.11 33.82 7.46
N LEU A 250 3.26 34.76 8.39
CA LEU A 250 3.02 36.19 8.16
C LEU A 250 3.98 36.80 7.15
N LYS A 251 3.42 37.52 6.19
CA LYS A 251 4.14 38.23 5.12
C LYS A 251 3.80 39.72 5.19
N ALA A 252 4.66 40.57 4.65
CA ALA A 252 4.44 42.02 4.63
C ALA A 252 4.68 42.58 3.23
N TYR A 253 3.84 43.53 2.83
CA TYR A 253 3.92 44.22 1.55
C TYR A 253 3.84 45.73 1.77
N VAL A 254 4.60 46.51 1.00
CA VAL A 254 4.54 47.98 0.95
C VAL A 254 4.22 48.41 -0.45
N ASN A 255 3.13 49.16 -0.65
CA ASN A 255 2.72 49.66 -1.96
C ASN A 255 2.76 48.55 -3.05
N GLY A 256 2.30 47.34 -2.72
CA GLY A 256 2.29 46.17 -3.60
C GLY A 256 3.59 45.33 -3.64
N LYS A 257 4.71 45.83 -3.11
CA LYS A 257 6.02 45.14 -3.12
C LYS A 257 6.25 44.27 -1.88
N GLU A 258 6.69 43.02 -2.07
CA GLU A 258 6.95 42.09 -0.95
C GLU A 258 8.21 42.42 -0.15
N VAL A 259 8.09 42.40 1.18
CA VAL A 259 9.17 42.67 2.13
C VAL A 259 9.83 41.36 2.54
N VAL A 260 11.01 41.07 1.98
CA VAL A 260 11.80 39.87 2.34
C VAL A 260 12.40 40.05 3.74
N MET A 261 12.06 39.16 4.67
CA MET A 261 12.47 39.20 6.07
C MET A 261 13.40 38.03 6.42
N ASP A 262 14.45 38.29 7.22
CA ASP A 262 15.45 37.27 7.59
C ASP A 262 14.98 36.34 8.72
N VAL A 263 13.93 36.73 9.46
CA VAL A 263 13.20 35.89 10.40
C VAL A 263 11.69 36.16 10.29
N THR A 264 10.87 35.13 10.49
CA THR A 264 9.42 35.24 10.37
C THR A 264 8.82 36.20 11.42
N PRO A 265 8.02 37.21 11.03
CA PRO A 265 7.26 38.02 11.97
C PRO A 265 6.16 37.19 12.65
N PHE A 266 5.62 37.67 13.77
CA PHE A 266 4.59 36.95 14.53
C PHE A 266 3.55 37.89 15.13
N ARG A 267 2.38 37.37 15.51
CA ARG A 267 1.37 38.12 16.28
C ARG A 267 1.61 37.95 17.78
N ASP A 268 1.65 39.06 18.53
CA ASP A 268 1.42 39.09 19.98
C ASP A 268 0.19 39.97 20.26
N LYS A 269 -0.69 39.56 21.17
CA LYS A 269 -1.96 40.25 21.53
C LYS A 269 -2.82 40.74 20.34
N GLY A 270 -2.72 40.12 19.17
CA GLY A 270 -3.42 40.58 17.97
C GLY A 270 -2.77 41.80 17.27
N ARG A 271 -1.46 42.00 17.46
CA ARG A 271 -0.62 42.98 16.74
C ARG A 271 0.58 42.28 16.10
N ALA A 272 0.94 42.71 14.89
CA ALA A 272 2.10 42.18 14.17
C ALA A 272 3.40 42.76 14.75
N LEU A 273 4.27 41.86 15.19
CA LEU A 273 5.65 42.13 15.59
C LEU A 273 6.59 41.73 14.46
N VAL A 274 7.24 42.72 13.84
CA VAL A 274 8.13 42.54 12.68
C VAL A 274 9.58 42.90 13.02
N PRO A 275 10.60 42.31 12.35
CA PRO A 275 12.00 42.62 12.62
C PRO A 275 12.34 44.08 12.35
N VAL A 276 13.27 44.66 13.11
CA VAL A 276 13.87 46.00 12.87
C VAL A 276 14.24 46.23 11.40
N ARG A 277 14.85 45.24 10.75
CA ARG A 277 15.27 45.32 9.34
C ARG A 277 14.09 45.47 8.37
N ALA A 278 12.94 44.86 8.68
CA ALA A 278 11.73 45.00 7.89
C ALA A 278 11.24 46.45 7.93
N VAL A 279 11.15 47.05 9.12
CA VAL A 279 10.70 48.45 9.30
C VAL A 279 11.52 49.43 8.45
N SER A 280 12.85 49.34 8.49
CA SER A 280 13.73 50.22 7.72
C SER A 280 13.57 50.02 6.20
N ALA A 281 13.54 48.76 5.74
CA ALA A 281 13.37 48.43 4.33
C ALA A 281 11.96 48.74 3.79
N SER A 282 10.95 48.71 4.67
CA SER A 282 9.55 48.97 4.33
C SER A 282 9.20 50.46 4.28
N LEU A 283 9.50 51.19 5.35
CA LEU A 283 8.93 52.53 5.58
C LEU A 283 9.87 53.66 5.18
N LYS A 284 10.89 53.39 4.32
CA LYS A 284 11.96 54.32 3.92
C LYS A 284 12.57 55.08 5.12
N ALA A 285 12.70 54.39 6.27
CA ALA A 285 13.08 54.99 7.55
C ALA A 285 14.47 54.53 8.01
N GLU A 286 15.23 55.44 8.61
CA GLU A 286 16.46 55.10 9.33
C GLU A 286 16.09 54.43 10.67
N VAL A 287 16.74 53.31 11.02
CA VAL A 287 16.45 52.59 12.26
C VAL A 287 17.74 52.17 12.95
N GLU A 288 17.99 52.75 14.13
CA GLU A 288 19.17 52.50 14.96
C GLU A 288 18.79 51.62 16.16
N TRP A 289 19.58 50.58 16.45
CA TRP A 289 19.42 49.74 17.64
C TRP A 289 20.58 49.95 18.61
N LYS A 290 20.27 50.39 19.83
CA LYS A 290 21.21 50.72 20.92
C LYS A 290 21.15 49.63 21.99
N PRO A 291 21.99 48.58 21.92
CA PRO A 291 21.91 47.45 22.84
C PRO A 291 22.23 47.80 24.30
N GLU A 292 23.04 48.84 24.54
CA GLU A 292 23.46 49.30 25.87
C GLU A 292 22.27 49.88 26.66
N THR A 293 21.44 50.69 26.01
CA THR A 293 20.23 51.31 26.59
C THR A 293 18.96 50.49 26.37
N ARG A 294 19.03 49.45 25.52
CA ARG A 294 17.91 48.64 25.02
C ARG A 294 16.85 49.45 24.27
N VAL A 295 17.28 50.42 23.47
CA VAL A 295 16.42 51.34 22.71
C VAL A 295 16.54 51.10 21.21
N VAL A 296 15.41 51.09 20.49
CA VAL A 296 15.39 51.35 19.04
C VAL A 296 14.95 52.78 18.80
N GLU A 297 15.67 53.50 17.94
CA GLU A 297 15.25 54.80 17.41
C GLU A 297 14.87 54.61 15.94
N VAL A 298 13.71 55.12 15.52
CA VAL A 298 13.25 55.15 14.12
C VAL A 298 13.12 56.63 13.71
N VAL A 299 13.68 57.00 12.56
CA VAL A 299 13.65 58.37 12.05
C VAL A 299 13.23 58.41 10.59
N ARG A 300 12.27 59.30 10.26
CA ARG A 300 11.86 59.61 8.88
C ARG A 300 11.37 61.06 8.82
N GLY A 301 12.01 61.89 8.00
CA GLY A 301 11.66 63.31 7.89
C GLY A 301 11.77 64.03 9.25
N ASP A 302 10.66 64.63 9.70
CA ASP A 302 10.52 65.29 11.01
C ASP A 302 10.09 64.32 12.15
N LYS A 303 9.80 63.05 11.83
CA LYS A 303 9.34 62.05 12.79
C LYS A 303 10.52 61.30 13.40
N LYS A 304 10.59 61.31 14.73
CA LYS A 304 11.47 60.47 15.55
C LYS A 304 10.64 59.67 16.55
N ILE A 305 10.76 58.36 16.48
CA ILE A 305 10.11 57.41 17.39
C ILE A 305 11.19 56.72 18.23
N VAL A 306 10.98 56.60 19.54
CA VAL A 306 11.89 55.93 20.48
C VAL A 306 11.15 54.78 21.16
N LEU A 307 11.64 53.56 20.96
CA LEU A 307 11.01 52.30 21.34
C LEU A 307 11.90 51.54 22.32
N TYR A 308 11.47 51.48 23.58
CA TYR A 308 12.18 50.78 24.66
C TYR A 308 11.82 49.29 24.68
N LEU A 309 12.81 48.39 24.70
CA LEU A 309 12.53 46.95 24.82
C LEU A 309 11.75 46.65 26.09
N ASP A 310 10.79 45.73 25.96
CA ASP A 310 9.95 45.21 27.04
C ASP A 310 9.05 46.25 27.73
N SER A 311 9.03 47.50 27.26
CA SER A 311 8.21 48.59 27.76
C SER A 311 6.81 48.63 27.14
N GLY A 312 5.82 49.07 27.93
CA GLY A 312 4.50 49.47 27.44
C GLY A 312 4.43 50.94 26.99
N GLU A 313 5.55 51.65 26.95
CA GLU A 313 5.67 53.06 26.56
C GLU A 313 6.72 53.22 25.45
N ALA A 314 6.46 54.15 24.54
CA ALA A 314 7.39 54.71 23.55
C ALA A 314 7.36 56.24 23.62
N GLU A 315 8.24 56.90 22.87
CA GLU A 315 8.14 58.35 22.62
C GLU A 315 7.99 58.62 21.11
N VAL A 316 7.18 59.61 20.75
CA VAL A 316 7.05 60.15 19.38
C VAL A 316 7.30 61.65 19.46
N ASN A 317 8.34 62.14 18.77
CA ASN A 317 8.83 63.52 18.84
C ASN A 317 9.02 64.03 20.29
N GLY A 318 9.50 63.16 21.17
CA GLY A 318 9.73 63.44 22.60
C GLY A 318 8.48 63.41 23.49
N GLN A 319 7.30 63.09 22.96
CA GLN A 319 6.07 62.92 23.73
C GLN A 319 5.83 61.43 24.00
N LYS A 320 5.53 61.07 25.26
CA LYS A 320 5.24 59.68 25.64
C LYS A 320 3.91 59.19 25.08
N VAL A 321 3.92 57.98 24.52
CA VAL A 321 2.75 57.28 23.98
C VAL A 321 2.72 55.85 24.49
N ALA A 322 1.53 55.35 24.84
CA ALA A 322 1.33 53.97 25.30
C ALA A 322 1.30 52.98 24.12
N LEU A 323 1.86 51.79 24.32
CA LEU A 323 1.92 50.72 23.34
C LEU A 323 0.94 49.59 23.68
N GLU A 324 0.12 49.18 22.71
CA GLU A 324 -0.74 48.00 22.83
C GLU A 324 0.07 46.69 22.93
N THR A 325 1.28 46.68 22.39
CA THR A 325 2.21 45.53 22.38
C THR A 325 3.64 46.05 22.41
N LYS A 326 4.46 45.46 23.30
CA LYS A 326 5.82 45.93 23.61
C LYS A 326 6.84 45.48 22.55
N PRO A 327 7.92 46.24 22.29
CA PRO A 327 9.07 45.77 21.54
C PRO A 327 9.74 44.62 22.29
N VAL A 328 10.23 43.60 21.58
CA VAL A 328 10.85 42.41 22.21
C VAL A 328 12.12 41.95 21.51
N LEU A 329 13.09 41.48 22.29
CA LEU A 329 14.26 40.75 21.81
C LEU A 329 13.97 39.25 21.88
N LYS A 330 13.91 38.57 20.74
CA LYS A 330 13.62 37.13 20.61
C LYS A 330 14.61 36.50 19.63
N ASN A 331 15.25 35.40 20.02
CA ASN A 331 16.21 34.65 19.20
C ASN A 331 17.34 35.51 18.58
N GLY A 332 17.81 36.55 19.28
CA GLY A 332 18.83 37.46 18.75
C GLY A 332 18.33 38.40 17.65
N ARG A 333 17.03 38.72 17.63
CA ARG A 333 16.40 39.74 16.78
C ARG A 333 15.45 40.61 17.60
N VAL A 334 15.45 41.92 17.33
CA VAL A 334 14.48 42.85 17.89
C VAL A 334 13.27 42.92 16.96
N PHE A 335 12.08 42.74 17.54
CA PHE A 335 10.80 42.84 16.86
C PHE A 335 10.00 44.03 17.41
N LEU A 336 9.34 44.76 16.52
CA LEU A 336 8.64 46.01 16.80
C LEU A 336 7.16 45.94 16.41
N PRO A 337 6.26 46.65 17.13
CA PRO A 337 4.84 46.72 16.77
C PRO A 337 4.65 47.54 15.49
N LEU A 338 4.46 46.86 14.36
CA LEU A 338 4.45 47.51 13.04
C LEU A 338 3.37 48.57 12.89
N ARG A 339 2.14 48.31 13.39
CA ARG A 339 1.04 49.28 13.30
C ARG A 339 1.35 50.60 14.00
N PHE A 340 1.90 50.55 15.21
CA PHE A 340 2.27 51.76 15.96
C PHE A 340 3.32 52.61 15.22
N ILE A 341 4.32 51.95 14.60
CA ILE A 341 5.32 52.67 13.80
C ILE A 341 4.69 53.24 12.54
N GLY A 342 3.82 52.48 11.85
CA GLY A 342 3.13 52.95 10.66
C GLY A 342 2.28 54.19 10.96
N GLU A 343 1.42 54.13 11.97
CA GLU A 343 0.58 55.24 12.44
C GLU A 343 1.42 56.48 12.81
N ALA A 344 2.53 56.29 13.54
CA ALA A 344 3.44 57.38 13.91
C ALA A 344 4.28 57.94 12.75
N LEU A 345 4.33 57.25 11.61
CA LEU A 345 4.94 57.67 10.35
C LEU A 345 3.91 58.02 9.27
N ASN A 346 2.64 58.24 9.63
CA ASN A 346 1.52 58.55 8.72
C ASN A 346 1.19 57.46 7.67
N THR A 347 1.63 56.21 7.86
CA THR A 347 1.35 55.09 6.93
C THR A 347 0.18 54.23 7.40
N LYS A 348 -0.56 53.65 6.45
CA LYS A 348 -1.76 52.87 6.73
C LYS A 348 -1.44 51.37 6.73
N VAL A 349 -1.75 50.69 7.84
CA VAL A 349 -1.40 49.27 8.06
C VAL A 349 -2.64 48.38 8.20
N ASP A 350 -3.08 47.85 7.06
CA ASP A 350 -4.17 46.87 6.91
C ASP A 350 -3.67 45.42 7.08
N TYR A 351 -4.61 44.47 7.23
CA TYR A 351 -4.31 43.04 7.33
C TYR A 351 -5.34 42.21 6.57
N GLN A 352 -4.86 41.27 5.76
CA GLN A 352 -5.64 40.27 5.04
C GLN A 352 -5.42 38.90 5.71
N GLU A 353 -6.51 38.25 6.10
CA GLU A 353 -6.46 36.99 6.85
C GLU A 353 -5.97 35.82 5.98
N LYS A 354 -6.47 35.73 4.74
CA LYS A 354 -6.04 34.70 3.77
C LYS A 354 -4.55 34.87 3.46
N GLY A 355 -3.78 33.80 3.64
CA GLY A 355 -2.33 33.83 3.41
C GLY A 355 -1.49 34.68 4.40
N GLU A 356 -2.11 35.21 5.46
CA GLU A 356 -1.51 36.00 6.55
C GLU A 356 -0.73 37.25 6.08
N ILE A 357 -1.37 38.12 5.30
CA ILE A 357 -0.69 39.25 4.63
C ILE A 357 -0.90 40.56 5.41
N ILE A 358 0.19 41.21 5.80
CA ILE A 358 0.18 42.60 6.27
C ILE A 358 0.34 43.52 5.07
N ILE A 359 -0.55 44.51 4.94
CA ILE A 359 -0.57 45.47 3.84
C ILE A 359 -0.18 46.84 4.41
N ILE A 360 0.88 47.44 3.87
CA ILE A 360 1.34 48.78 4.20
C ILE A 360 1.11 49.66 2.98
N GLU A 361 0.36 50.74 3.16
CA GLU A 361 0.18 51.82 2.20
C GLU A 361 0.90 53.06 2.73
N ASP A 362 1.80 53.60 1.93
CA ASP A 362 2.70 54.70 2.32
C ASP A 362 2.76 55.73 1.18
N GLU A 363 1.94 56.78 1.32
CA GLU A 363 1.74 57.83 0.31
C GLU A 363 3.02 58.68 0.12
N GLU A 364 3.86 58.82 1.15
CA GLU A 364 5.17 59.48 1.06
C GLU A 364 6.24 58.61 0.36
N ALA A 365 5.97 57.31 0.19
CA ALA A 365 6.92 56.35 -0.40
C ALA A 365 6.69 56.06 -1.88
N VAL A 366 5.80 56.78 -2.57
CA VAL A 366 5.60 56.66 -4.02
C VAL A 366 6.88 57.10 -4.76
N ASP A 367 7.66 56.13 -5.24
CA ASP A 367 8.66 56.40 -6.27
C ASP A 367 7.93 56.80 -7.56
N PRO A 368 8.44 57.77 -8.35
CA PRO A 368 7.67 58.42 -9.40
C PRO A 368 7.25 57.44 -10.49
N VAL A 369 5.97 57.05 -10.45
CA VAL A 369 5.27 56.49 -11.61
C VAL A 369 5.20 57.60 -12.65
N VAL A 370 5.59 57.28 -13.89
CA VAL A 370 5.47 58.21 -15.01
C VAL A 370 4.02 58.20 -15.49
N GLU A 371 3.16 58.86 -14.72
CA GLU A 371 1.85 59.31 -15.19
C GLU A 371 2.10 60.56 -16.06
N GLU A 372 2.23 60.34 -17.37
CA GLU A 372 2.30 61.43 -18.35
C GLU A 372 0.89 61.97 -18.56
N GLU A 373 0.62 63.15 -18.01
CA GLU A 373 -0.63 63.88 -18.28
C GLU A 373 -0.69 64.23 -19.76
N VAL A 374 -1.58 63.59 -20.49
CA VAL A 374 -1.87 63.92 -21.90
C VAL A 374 -2.68 65.22 -21.96
N GLU A 375 -1.99 66.35 -21.80
CA GLU A 375 -2.52 67.65 -22.21
C GLU A 375 -2.82 67.58 -23.71
N ALA A 376 -4.10 67.67 -24.06
CA ALA A 376 -4.54 67.66 -25.43
C ALA A 376 -4.42 69.07 -26.01
N ASP A 377 -3.33 69.34 -26.72
CA ASP A 377 -3.20 70.51 -27.58
C ASP A 377 -4.29 70.47 -28.67
N VAL A 378 -5.40 71.18 -28.42
CA VAL A 378 -6.49 71.39 -29.37
C VAL A 378 -6.41 72.83 -29.88
N ASP A 379 -5.50 73.07 -30.81
CA ASP A 379 -5.53 74.26 -31.67
C ASP A 379 -5.88 73.87 -33.10
N ALA A 380 -6.75 74.64 -33.73
CA ALA A 380 -7.49 74.23 -34.92
C ALA A 380 -6.96 74.87 -36.21
N GLU A 381 -6.94 74.10 -37.30
CA GLU A 381 -6.89 74.68 -38.65
C GLU A 381 -8.18 75.48 -38.92
N ALA A 382 -8.02 76.71 -39.40
CA ALA A 382 -9.08 77.54 -39.95
C ALA A 382 -8.52 78.41 -41.08
N ASP A 383 -9.13 78.33 -42.26
CA ASP A 383 -8.63 78.91 -43.51
C ASP A 383 -8.71 80.45 -43.58
N ALA A 384 -7.80 81.05 -44.35
CA ALA A 384 -8.06 82.30 -45.08
C ALA A 384 -7.15 82.43 -46.32
N GLU A 385 -7.70 83.00 -47.40
CA GLU A 385 -7.14 83.00 -48.75
C GLU A 385 -6.15 84.15 -49.06
N VAL A 386 -5.26 83.91 -50.05
CA VAL A 386 -4.91 84.76 -51.20
C VAL A 386 -4.83 86.30 -51.02
N ASP A 387 -3.66 86.88 -51.35
CA ASP A 387 -3.56 87.84 -52.48
C ASP A 387 -2.11 88.02 -53.00
N ALA A 388 -1.91 88.84 -54.05
CA ALA A 388 -0.78 88.75 -54.98
C ALA A 388 0.19 89.96 -55.09
N ASP A 389 1.23 89.75 -55.92
CA ASP A 389 1.86 90.72 -56.85
C ASP A 389 3.11 91.57 -56.46
N ALA A 390 3.73 92.14 -57.51
CA ALA A 390 4.73 93.23 -57.55
C ALA A 390 6.25 92.98 -57.30
N ASP A 391 6.90 92.37 -58.31
CA ASP A 391 7.95 92.98 -59.20
C ASP A 391 9.27 93.65 -58.67
N ALA A 392 10.25 93.71 -59.59
CA ALA A 392 11.42 94.61 -59.73
C ALA A 392 12.71 94.44 -58.86
N VAL A 393 13.94 94.71 -59.36
CA VAL A 393 14.56 94.63 -60.73
C VAL A 393 16.10 94.80 -60.62
N THR A 394 16.87 94.49 -61.69
CA THR A 394 18.32 94.80 -61.96
C THR A 394 19.40 94.17 -61.05
N GLU A 395 20.58 93.72 -61.55
CA GLU A 395 20.99 93.47 -62.96
C GLU A 395 21.73 92.10 -63.11
N GLU A 396 23.04 91.86 -63.31
CA GLU A 396 24.25 92.68 -63.55
C GLU A 396 25.32 91.81 -64.30
N GLU A 397 26.61 91.85 -63.92
CA GLU A 397 27.78 91.22 -64.58
C GLU A 397 28.54 90.30 -63.58
N GLU A 398 29.58 89.50 -63.89
CA GLU A 398 30.09 88.72 -65.05
C GLU A 398 31.30 87.91 -64.46
N THR A 399 31.73 86.77 -65.04
CA THR A 399 33.16 86.49 -65.40
C THR A 399 33.53 84.99 -65.57
N THR A 400 33.96 84.66 -66.79
CA THR A 400 35.11 83.79 -67.16
C THR A 400 35.13 82.25 -67.04
N THR A 401 35.52 81.62 -68.18
CA THR A 401 36.35 80.39 -68.36
C THR A 401 35.83 79.06 -67.82
N GLU A 402 35.30 78.10 -68.61
CA GLU A 402 35.85 77.42 -69.82
C GLU A 402 37.17 76.63 -69.56
N PRO A 403 37.49 75.53 -70.30
CA PRO A 403 37.03 74.17 -69.99
C PRO A 403 38.17 73.11 -69.98
N ALA A 404 37.86 71.81 -69.87
CA ALA A 404 38.25 70.75 -70.83
C ALA A 404 38.20 69.30 -70.26
N THR A 405 37.70 68.36 -71.08
CA THR A 405 38.11 66.91 -71.19
C THR A 405 38.04 65.97 -69.97
N ALA A 406 37.75 64.67 -70.08
CA ALA A 406 37.33 63.84 -71.23
C ALA A 406 36.55 62.59 -70.77
N VAL A 407 35.61 62.17 -71.63
CA VAL A 407 35.41 60.81 -72.18
C VAL A 407 36.03 59.61 -71.41
N GLY A 408 35.15 58.69 -71.02
CA GLY A 408 35.42 57.29 -70.69
C GLY A 408 34.09 56.52 -70.70
N GLU A 409 34.05 55.33 -71.32
CA GLU A 409 32.84 54.50 -71.52
C GLU A 409 32.42 53.71 -70.27
#